data_AF-A0AA41SA60-F1
#
_entry.id   AF-A0AA41SA60-F1
#
_cell.length_a   1.000
_cell.length_b   1.000
_cell.length_c   1.000
_cell.angle_alpha   90.00
_cell.angle_beta   90.00
_cell.angle_gamma   90.00
#
_symmetry.space_group_name_H-M   'P 1'
#
loop_
_entity.id
_entity.type
_entity.pdbx_description
1 polymer ?
#
loop_
_entity_poly.entity_id
_entity_poly.type
_entity_poly.pdbx_seq_one_letter_code
_entity_poly.pdbx_strand_id
1 'polypeptide(L)'
;MGEEMATVAEHVLKKNKRADEWALAEKNAQDIQKKKNSENTKLIYKRAEHYAHKFSEQERELIRLKREAKLKRGFYVNPEAKSLFIFRICG
;
A
#
# COMPACT_ATOMS: atom_id res chain seq x y z
N MET A 1 16.17 55.55 -33.36
CA MET A 1 15.75 55.86 -31.97
C MET A 1 14.29 55.48 -31.86
N GLY A 2 13.98 54.40 -31.14
CA GLY A 2 12.60 54.00 -30.87
C GLY A 2 12.38 52.50 -31.06
N GLU A 3 12.99 51.68 -30.20
CA GLU A 3 12.49 50.32 -29.97
C GLU A 3 11.13 50.45 -29.27
N GLU A 4 10.04 50.33 -30.01
CA GLU A 4 8.70 50.21 -29.42
C GLU A 4 8.63 48.85 -28.71
N MET A 5 8.84 48.87 -27.40
CA MET A 5 8.56 47.74 -26.52
C MET A 5 7.08 47.37 -26.67
N ALA A 6 6.81 46.23 -27.32
CA ALA A 6 5.47 45.66 -27.43
C ALA A 6 4.86 45.52 -26.02
N THR A 7 3.94 46.42 -25.68
CA THR A 7 3.24 46.43 -24.41
C THR A 7 2.35 45.18 -24.35
N VAL A 8 2.78 44.20 -23.55
CA VAL A 8 2.04 42.94 -23.40
C VAL A 8 0.62 43.25 -22.92
N ALA A 9 -0.38 42.77 -23.64
CA ALA A 9 -1.78 42.99 -23.32
C ALA A 9 -2.11 42.46 -21.91
N GLU A 10 -2.81 43.27 -21.10
CA GLU A 10 -3.12 42.95 -19.70
C GLU A 10 -3.83 41.61 -19.52
N HIS A 11 -4.66 41.21 -20.49
CA HIS A 11 -5.36 39.92 -20.47
C HIS A 11 -4.39 38.73 -20.50
N VAL A 12 -3.28 38.83 -21.23
CA VAL A 12 -2.24 37.79 -21.29
C VAL A 12 -1.55 37.66 -19.92
N LEU A 13 -1.22 38.78 -19.28
CA LEU A 13 -0.63 38.79 -17.95
C LEU A 13 -1.56 38.17 -16.90
N LYS A 14 -2.88 38.43 -16.98
CA LYS A 14 -3.89 37.81 -16.11
C LYS A 14 -4.00 36.30 -16.33
N LYS A 15 -3.90 35.83 -17.59
CA LYS A 15 -3.91 34.41 -17.92
C LYS A 15 -2.68 33.68 -17.38
N ASN A 16 -1.49 34.28 -17.50
CA ASN A 16 -0.25 33.70 -17.00
C ASN A 16 -0.28 33.55 -15.47
N LYS A 17 -0.70 34.59 -14.74
CA LYS A 17 -0.84 34.53 -13.27
C LYS A 17 -1.75 33.37 -12.82
N ARG A 18 -2.90 33.19 -13.50
CA ARG A 18 -3.82 32.09 -13.19
C ARG A 18 -3.21 30.72 -13.49
N ALA A 19 -2.46 30.59 -14.58
CA ALA A 19 -1.77 29.36 -14.92
C ALA A 19 -0.69 29.02 -13.88
N ASP A 20 0.04 30.01 -13.39
CA ASP A 20 1.04 29.85 -12.33
C ASP A 20 0.41 29.42 -11.00
N GLU A 21 -0.72 30.02 -10.63
CA GLU A 21 -1.51 29.64 -9.44
C GLU A 21 -2.02 28.19 -9.54
N TRP A 22 -2.54 27.78 -10.69
CA TRP A 22 -2.99 26.41 -10.93
C TRP A 22 -1.83 25.41 -10.91
N ALA A 23 -0.70 25.74 -11.53
CA ALA A 23 0.49 24.91 -11.50
C ALA A 23 1.00 24.72 -10.06
N LEU A 24 0.98 25.77 -9.24
CA LEU A 24 1.36 25.68 -7.82
C LEU A 24 0.39 24.79 -7.04
N ALA A 25 -0.93 24.92 -7.26
CA ALA A 25 -1.93 24.09 -6.63
C ALA A 25 -1.79 22.60 -7.01
N GLU A 26 -1.53 22.30 -8.29
CA GLU A 26 -1.28 20.94 -8.76
C GLU A 26 -0.02 20.33 -8.15
N LYS A 27 1.07 21.09 -8.05
CA LYS A 27 2.32 20.63 -7.40
C LYS A 27 2.08 20.27 -5.94
N ASN A 28 1.38 21.15 -5.21
CA ASN A 28 1.03 20.88 -3.82
C ASN A 28 0.15 19.64 -3.68
N ALA A 29 -0.84 19.47 -4.56
CA ALA A 29 -1.70 18.28 -4.58
C ALA A 29 -0.90 17.00 -4.86
N GLN A 30 0.01 17.03 -5.84
CA GLN A 30 0.91 15.91 -6.15
C GLN A 30 1.78 15.53 -4.96
N ASP A 31 2.34 16.51 -4.24
CA ASP A 31 3.21 16.23 -3.10
C ASP A 31 2.43 15.67 -1.91
N ILE A 32 1.19 16.10 -1.69
CA ILE A 32 0.29 15.48 -0.71
C ILE A 32 0.02 14.02 -1.09
N GLN A 33 -0.27 13.74 -2.37
CA GLN A 33 -0.51 12.37 -2.83
C GLN A 33 0.74 11.49 -2.69
N LYS A 34 1.93 11.99 -3.02
CA LYS A 34 3.19 11.26 -2.82
C LYS A 34 3.42 10.92 -1.36
N LYS A 35 3.16 11.85 -0.43
CA LYS A 35 3.26 11.60 1.02
C LYS A 35 2.32 10.48 1.44
N LYS A 36 1.04 10.53 1.06
CA LYS A 36 0.05 9.47 1.33
C LYS A 36 0.48 8.12 0.75
N ASN A 37 0.97 8.09 -0.48
CA ASN A 37 1.44 6.85 -1.12
C ASN A 37 2.66 6.26 -0.41
N SER A 38 3.57 7.11 0.08
CA SER A 38 4.74 6.68 0.84
C SER A 38 4.35 6.05 2.18
N GLU A 39 3.33 6.59 2.85
CA GLU A 39 2.78 6.06 4.11
C GLU A 39 2.06 4.72 3.86
N ASN A 40 1.23 4.65 2.82
CA ASN A 40 0.54 3.43 2.42
C ASN A 40 1.54 2.30 2.08
N THR A 41 2.61 2.63 1.37
CA THR A 41 3.67 1.67 1.03
C THR A 41 4.33 1.11 2.30
N LYS A 42 4.70 1.98 3.26
CA LYS A 42 5.23 1.56 4.56
C LYS A 42 4.26 0.63 5.31
N LEU A 43 2.97 0.94 5.25
CA LEU A 43 1.93 0.13 5.90
C LEU A 43 1.78 -1.26 5.24
N ILE A 44 1.85 -1.35 3.92
CA ILE A 44 1.78 -2.62 3.18
C ILE A 44 2.96 -3.52 3.56
N TYR A 45 4.18 -2.98 3.61
CA TYR A 45 5.36 -3.74 4.02
C TYR A 45 5.25 -4.26 5.46
N LYS A 46 4.84 -3.40 6.40
CA LYS A 46 4.62 -3.82 7.80
C LYS A 46 3.54 -4.90 7.92
N ARG A 47 2.45 -4.81 7.14
CA ARG A 47 1.40 -5.83 7.13
C ARG A 47 1.91 -7.15 6.60
N ALA A 48 2.70 -7.15 5.53
CA ALA A 48 3.29 -8.36 4.98
C ALA A 48 4.20 -9.06 6.00
N GLU A 49 5.06 -8.31 6.68
CA GLU A 49 5.91 -8.81 7.77
C GLU A 49 5.08 -9.41 8.91
N HIS A 50 4.04 -8.70 9.35
CA HIS A 50 3.17 -9.18 10.43
C HIS A 50 2.43 -10.47 10.06
N TYR A 51 1.93 -10.59 8.82
CA TYR A 51 1.28 -11.82 8.37
C TYR A 51 2.25 -12.99 8.30
N ALA A 52 3.46 -12.79 7.77
CA ALA A 52 4.49 -13.82 7.74
C ALA A 52 4.85 -14.31 9.15
N HIS A 53 5.04 -13.38 10.09
CA HIS A 53 5.32 -13.69 11.49
C HIS A 53 4.19 -14.50 12.13
N LYS A 54 2.94 -14.03 11.99
CA LYS A 54 1.75 -14.68 12.55
C LYS A 54 1.63 -16.13 12.13
N PHE A 55 1.80 -16.43 10.84
CA PHE A 55 1.68 -17.81 10.35
C PHE A 55 2.87 -18.68 10.77
N SER A 56 4.10 -18.12 10.81
CA SER A 56 5.27 -18.83 11.34
C SER A 56 5.11 -19.19 12.82
N GLU A 57 4.57 -18.29 13.64
CA GLU A 57 4.29 -18.58 15.05
C GLU A 57 3.21 -19.65 15.22
N GLN A 58 2.13 -19.57 14.45
CA GLN A 58 1.06 -20.57 14.46
C GLN A 58 1.57 -21.96 14.08
N GLU A 59 2.46 -22.07 13.10
CA GLU A 59 3.07 -23.35 12.71
C GLU A 59 3.97 -23.91 13.82
N ARG A 60 4.82 -23.08 14.42
CA ARG A 60 5.68 -23.48 15.55
C ARG A 60 4.85 -23.95 16.74
N GLU A 61 3.76 -23.25 17.03
CA GLU A 61 2.83 -23.61 18.10
C GLU A 61 2.14 -24.94 17.83
N LEU A 62 1.67 -25.18 16.60
CA LEU A 62 1.09 -26.46 16.19
C LEU A 62 2.07 -27.62 16.39
N ILE A 63 3.34 -27.42 16.03
CA ILE A 63 4.41 -28.41 16.22
C ILE A 63 4.65 -28.66 17.72
N ARG A 64 4.66 -27.59 18.54
CA ARG A 64 4.81 -27.68 20.00
C ARG A 64 3.70 -28.54 20.61
N LEU A 65 2.45 -28.25 20.28
CA LEU A 65 1.28 -28.97 20.80
C LEU A 65 1.31 -30.45 20.40
N LYS A 66 1.68 -30.77 19.15
CA LYS A 66 1.86 -32.15 18.69
C LYS A 66 2.94 -32.90 19.47
N ARG A 67 4.07 -32.24 19.75
CA ARG A 67 5.17 -32.82 20.54
C ARG A 67 4.75 -33.05 22.00
N GLU A 68 4.08 -32.10 22.61
CA GLU A 68 3.60 -32.20 23.99
C GLU A 68 2.57 -33.33 24.15
N ALA A 69 1.62 -33.44 23.22
CA ALA A 69 0.65 -34.53 23.21
C ALA A 69 1.36 -35.90 23.12
N LYS A 70 2.36 -36.02 22.23
CA LYS A 70 3.17 -37.24 22.09
C LYS A 70 3.92 -37.60 23.38
N LEU A 71 4.49 -36.62 24.09
CA LEU A 71 5.16 -36.82 25.38
C LEU A 71 4.20 -37.37 26.44
N LYS A 72 2.97 -36.85 26.47
CA LYS A 72 1.90 -37.30 27.37
C LYS A 72 1.22 -38.61 26.91
N ARG A 73 1.75 -39.27 25.87
CA ARG A 73 1.18 -40.47 25.23
C ARG A 73 -0.26 -40.26 24.70
N GLY A 74 -0.64 -39.02 24.42
CA GLY A 74 -1.92 -38.65 23.81
C GLY A 74 -1.76 -38.18 22.36
N PHE A 75 -2.87 -37.75 21.75
CA PHE A 75 -2.91 -37.27 20.37
C PHE A 75 -3.43 -35.83 20.31
N TYR A 76 -2.77 -35.01 19.49
CA TYR A 76 -3.27 -33.67 19.17
C TYR A 76 -4.15 -33.73 17.93
N VAL A 77 -5.42 -33.36 18.06
CA VAL A 77 -6.39 -33.28 16.95
C VAL A 77 -6.28 -31.90 16.31
N ASN A 78 -5.92 -31.86 15.03
CA ASN A 78 -5.84 -30.59 14.30
C ASN A 78 -7.24 -30.02 14.06
N PRO A 79 -7.39 -28.68 14.06
CA PRO A 79 -8.66 -28.05 13.70
C PRO A 79 -9.05 -28.37 12.25
N GLU A 80 -10.35 -28.46 11.99
CA GLU A 80 -10.89 -28.68 10.65
C GLU A 80 -10.61 -27.47 9.73
N ALA A 81 -10.34 -27.76 8.45
CA ALA A 81 -10.11 -26.74 7.44
C ALA A 81 -11.39 -25.96 7.14
N LYS A 82 -11.31 -24.62 7.17
CA LYS A 82 -12.48 -23.74 6.99
C LYS A 82 -12.78 -23.38 5.54
N SER A 83 -11.76 -23.40 4.69
CA SER A 83 -11.86 -22.95 3.31
C SER A 83 -11.39 -24.04 2.36
N LEU A 84 -12.09 -24.17 1.24
CA LEU A 84 -11.74 -25.08 0.15
C LEU A 84 -11.33 -24.26 -1.07
N PHE A 85 -10.31 -24.73 -1.78
CA PHE A 85 -9.92 -24.16 -3.06
C PHE A 85 -10.31 -25.13 -4.17
N ILE A 86 -11.29 -24.73 -4.99
CA ILE A 86 -11.90 -25.57 -6.01
C ILE A 86 -11.40 -25.10 -7.37
N PHE A 87 -10.82 -26.03 -8.14
CA PHE A 87 -10.43 -25.81 -9.51
C PHE A 87 -11.26 -26.69 -10.45
N ARG A 88 -11.52 -26.20 -11.66
CA ARG A 88 -12.05 -27.02 -12.74
C ARG A 88 -10.89 -27.76 -13.42
N ILE A 89 -10.92 -29.09 -13.34
CA ILE A 89 -9.84 -29.95 -13.86
C ILE A 89 -10.11 -30.36 -15.32
N CYS A 90 -11.39 -30.40 -15.72
CA CYS A 90 -11.79 -30.64 -17.10
C CYS A 90 -12.84 -29.61 -17.57
N GLY A 91 -12.49 -28.89 -18.63
CA GLY A 91 -13.34 -27.98 -19.42
C GLY A 91 -12.96 -26.52 -19.35
#